data_AF-A0A967WS37-F1
#
_entry.id   AF-A0A967WS37-F1
#
_cell.length_a   1.000
_cell.length_b   1.000
_cell.length_c   1.000
_cell.angle_alpha   90.00
_cell.angle_beta   90.00
_cell.angle_gamma   90.00
#
_symmetry.space_group_name_H-M   'P 1'
#
loop_
_entity.id
_entity.type
_entity.pdbx_description
1 polymer ?
#
loop_
_entity_poly.entity_id
_entity_poly.type
_entity_poly.pdbx_seq_one_letter_code
_entity_poly.pdbx_strand_id
1 'polypeptide(L)' 'MYGVDGNGTGTLAQLLTLEEVAERLKVPKSWVYERTRRRGLDRLPHLKLGKYLRFEEAEVRDYLE' A
#
# COMPACT_ATOMS: atom_id res chain seq x y z
N MET A 1 -21.18 -2.69 1.44
CA MET A 1 -20.24 -2.01 2.35
C MET A 1 -18.97 -2.84 2.28
N TYR A 2 -17.84 -2.26 1.82
CA TYR A 2 -16.66 -3.03 1.42
C TYR A 2 -16.16 -3.88 2.58
N GLY A 3 -15.91 -5.15 2.27
CA GLY A 3 -15.79 -6.25 3.22
C GLY A 3 -14.73 -6.01 4.27
N VAL A 4 -15.07 -6.43 5.48
CA VAL A 4 -14.14 -6.76 6.54
C VAL A 4 -13.27 -7.92 6.08
N ASP A 5 -12.13 -7.67 5.42
CA ASP A 5 -11.12 -8.72 5.30
C ASP A 5 -10.42 -8.90 6.65
N GLY A 6 -10.77 -10.02 7.27
CA GLY A 6 -10.21 -10.47 8.53
C GLY A 6 -8.71 -10.59 8.42
N ASN A 7 -8.04 -10.02 9.42
CA ASN A 7 -6.62 -10.19 9.66
C ASN A 7 -6.36 -11.66 10.04
N GLY A 8 -6.19 -12.48 8.99
CA GLY A 8 -5.78 -13.87 9.09
C GLY A 8 -4.28 -13.90 9.36
N THR A 9 -3.93 -14.12 10.62
CA THR A 9 -2.58 -14.40 11.10
C THR A 9 -2.03 -15.65 10.41
N GLY A 10 -1.29 -15.43 9.33
CA GLY A 10 -0.62 -16.50 8.61
C GLY A 10 0.43 -15.96 7.65
N THR A 11 1.52 -15.39 8.18
CA THR A 11 2.90 -15.38 7.61
C THR A 11 3.14 -15.17 6.10
N LEU A 12 2.19 -14.67 5.33
CA LEU A 12 2.25 -14.53 3.87
C LEU A 12 1.86 -13.09 3.51
N ALA A 13 2.87 -12.25 3.31
CA ALA A 13 2.81 -10.90 2.72
C ALA A 13 1.54 -10.08 3.03
N GLN A 14 1.60 -9.22 4.04
CA GLN A 14 0.52 -8.27 4.35
C GLN A 14 0.32 -7.29 3.19
N LEU A 15 -0.66 -7.59 2.33
CA LEU A 15 -1.09 -6.75 1.21
C LEU A 15 -2.03 -5.64 1.72
N LEU A 16 -1.43 -4.53 2.12
CA LEU A 16 -2.11 -3.34 2.60
C LEU A 16 -2.90 -2.67 1.49
N THR A 17 -4.05 -2.11 1.83
CA THR A 17 -4.77 -1.18 0.96
C THR A 17 -4.12 0.21 0.98
N LEU A 18 -4.51 1.07 0.03
CA LEU A 18 -4.07 2.47 0.01
C LEU A 18 -4.36 3.20 1.33
N GLU A 19 -5.50 2.87 1.96
CA GLU A 19 -5.92 3.47 3.23
C GLU A 19 -5.01 3.01 4.37
N GLU A 20 -4.75 1.71 4.48
CA GLU A 20 -3.85 1.17 5.49
C GLU A 20 -2.43 1.69 5.35
N VAL A 21 -1.90 1.81 4.12
CA VAL A 21 -0.57 2.41 3.90
C VAL A 21 -0.53 3.85 4.40
N ALA A 22 -1.58 4.64 4.10
CA ALA A 22 -1.68 6.02 4.55
C ALA A 22 -1.72 6.11 6.09
N GLU A 23 -2.48 5.23 6.74
CA GLU A 23 -2.56 5.17 8.21
C GLU A 23 -1.24 4.73 8.86
N ARG A 24 -0.56 3.71 8.29
CA ARG A 24 0.72 3.19 8.77
C ARG A 24 1.83 4.22 8.68
N LEU A 25 1.92 4.91 7.54
CA LEU A 25 2.89 5.97 7.29
C LEU A 25 2.49 7.30 7.93
N LYS A 26 1.26 7.41 8.46
CA LYS A 26 0.66 8.66 8.95
C LYS A 26 0.72 9.79 7.93
N VAL A 27 0.58 9.45 6.65
CA VAL A 27 0.56 10.40 5.52
C VAL A 27 -0.86 10.47 4.93
N PRO A 28 -1.22 11.58 4.26
CA PRO A 28 -2.52 11.64 3.60
C PRO A 28 -2.61 10.67 2.41
N LYS A 29 -3.80 10.11 2.17
CA LYS A 29 -4.10 9.20 1.03
C LYS A 29 -3.72 9.81 -0.33
N SER A 30 -3.85 11.13 -0.47
CA SER A 30 -3.43 11.85 -1.68
C SER A 30 -1.93 11.73 -1.94
N TRP A 31 -1.09 11.72 -0.90
CA TRP A 31 0.35 11.54 -1.03
C TRP A 31 0.68 10.15 -1.59
N VAL A 32 0.01 9.12 -1.08
CA VAL A 32 0.16 7.73 -1.60
C VAL A 32 -0.28 7.66 -3.06
N TYR A 33 -1.39 8.32 -3.42
CA TYR A 33 -1.87 8.38 -4.81
C TYR A 33 -0.90 9.15 -5.74
N GLU A 34 -0.30 10.23 -5.26
CA GLU A 34 0.72 10.97 -6.02
C GLU A 34 2.00 10.17 -6.21
N ARG A 35 2.44 9.42 -5.20
CA ARG A 35 3.63 8.57 -5.26
C ARG A 35 3.41 7.33 -6.13
N THR A 36 2.18 6.84 -6.23
CA THR A 36 1.84 5.77 -7.17
C THR A 36 1.72 6.25 -8.62
N ARG A 37 1.30 7.51 -8.87
CA ARG A 37 1.19 8.06 -10.23
C ARG A 37 2.52 8.56 -10.81
N ARG A 38 3.46 9.01 -9.96
CA ARG A 38 4.73 9.57 -10.43
C ARG A 38 5.58 8.46 -11.07
N ARG A 39 5.92 8.61 -12.36
CA ARG A 39 6.93 7.78 -13.03
C ARG A 39 8.32 8.33 -12.66
N GLY A 40 9.00 7.70 -11.71
CA GLY A 40 10.36 8.02 -11.29
C GLY A 40 10.91 6.99 -10.29
N LEU A 41 12.15 7.18 -9.83
CA LEU A 41 12.77 6.37 -8.76
C LEU A 41 11.98 6.43 -7.44
N ASP A 42 11.14 7.45 -7.28
CA ASP A 42 10.34 7.74 -6.08
C ASP A 42 8.94 7.09 -6.13
N ARG A 43 8.80 5.97 -6.85
CA ARG A 43 7.53 5.27 -7.03
C ARG A 43 7.32 4.29 -5.89
N LEU A 44 6.19 4.43 -5.18
CA LEU A 44 5.81 3.43 -4.18
C LEU A 44 5.57 2.08 -4.88
N PRO A 45 6.25 1.00 -4.43
CA PRO A 45 6.01 -0.34 -4.94
C PRO A 45 4.55 -0.73 -4.64
N HIS A 46 3.81 -1.02 -5.71
CA HIS A 46 2.38 -1.30 -5.65
C HIS A 46 1.99 -2.40 -6.62
N LEU A 47 1.15 -3.30 -6.13
CA LEU A 47 0.53 -4.37 -6.88
C LEU A 47 -0.81 -3.87 -7.43
N LYS A 48 -0.89 -3.78 -8.75
CA LYS A 48 -2.13 -3.41 -9.44
C LYS A 48 -2.97 -4.65 -9.71
N LEU A 49 -3.96 -4.91 -8.87
CA LEU A 49 -4.97 -5.96 -9.07
C LEU A 49 -6.20 -5.36 -9.76
N GLY A 50 -6.08 -5.12 -11.07
CA GLY A 50 -7.16 -4.54 -11.87
C GLY A 50 -7.55 -3.14 -11.39
N LYS A 51 -8.72 -3.02 -10.73
CA LYS A 51 -9.20 -1.76 -10.12
C LYS A 51 -8.64 -1.50 -8.71
N TYR A 52 -8.00 -2.49 -8.11
CA TYR A 52 -7.48 -2.41 -6.74
C TYR A 52 -5.97 -2.17 -6.75
N LEU A 53 -5.52 -1.27 -5.89
CA LEU A 53 -4.12 -1.06 -5.57
C LEU A 53 -3.84 -1.72 -4.21
N ARG A 54 -2.91 -2.68 -4.20
CA ARG A 54 -2.40 -3.32 -2.99
C ARG A 54 -0.92 -2.98 -2.85
N PHE A 55 -0.45 -2.95 -1.62
CA PHE A 55 0.91 -2.55 -1.27
C PHE A 55 1.47 -3.57 -0.30
N GLU A 56 2.67 -4.06 -0.55
CA GLU A 56 3.34 -4.91 0.42
C GLU A 56 3.98 -4.04 1.50
N GLU A 57 3.65 -4.29 2.77
CA GLU A 57 4.22 -3.54 3.89
C GLU A 57 5.75 -3.58 3.88
N ALA A 58 6.33 -4.73 3.53
CA ALA A 58 7.77 -4.91 3.45
C ALA A 58 8.41 -3.98 2.41
N GLU A 59 7.86 -3.92 1.20
CA GLU A 59 8.37 -3.06 0.13
C GLU A 59 8.15 -1.57 0.43
N VAL A 60 7.01 -1.21 1.05
CA VAL A 60 6.76 0.17 1.46
C VAL A 60 7.78 0.63 2.50
N ARG A 61 8.15 -0.27 3.44
CA ARG A 61 9.16 0.00 4.46
C ARG A 61 10.58 0.04 3.88
N ASP A 62 10.94 -0.87 2.99
CA ASP A 62 12.22 -0.87 2.26
C ASP A 62 12.40 0.43 1.48
N TYR A 63 11.33 0.93 0.86
CA TYR A 63 11.34 2.21 0.14
C TYR A 63 11.60 3.45 1.03
N LEU A 64 11.44 3.36 2.35
CA LEU A 64 11.74 4.45 3.29
C LEU A 64 13.18 4.44 3.80
N GLU A 65 13.94 3.37 3.55
CA GLU A 65 15.34 3.19 3.93
C GLU A 65 16.29 3.62 2.80
#